data_AF-A0A931AMU6-F1
#
_entry.id   AF-A0A931AMU6-F1
#
_cell.length_a   1.000
_cell.length_b   1.000
_cell.length_c   1.000
_cell.angle_alpha   90.00
_cell.angle_beta   90.00
_cell.angle_gamma   90.00
#
_symmetry.space_group_name_H-M   'P 1'
#
loop_
_entity.id
_entity.type
_entity.pdbx_description
1 polymer ?
#
loop_
_entity_poly.entity_id
_entity_poly.type
_entity_poly.pdbx_seq_one_letter_code
_entity_poly.pdbx_strand_id
1 'polypeptide(L)'
;TVDYHHQGSYRQPDGSLATASILWPTNSGVTPQVLADSKRVAAVVYSSLEDYGFADVSLYPGDSLAGIARNSFGLQGSASLLIELRGDLGQKSGGYLIRTAYASMTALLQAAADGSLATVDPATADTIPDRGEPIDQHEDE
;
A
#
# COMPACT_ATOMS: atom_id res chain seq x y z
N THR A 1 2.49 -1.76 12.27
CA THR A 1 3.64 -2.27 11.50
C THR A 1 3.46 -1.99 10.02
N VAL A 2 4.52 -1.68 9.29
CA VAL A 2 4.44 -1.55 7.81
C VAL A 2 5.61 -2.32 7.23
N ASP A 3 5.33 -3.25 6.30
CA ASP A 3 6.34 -3.99 5.57
C ASP A 3 6.46 -3.46 4.13
N TYR A 4 7.67 -3.07 3.76
CA TYR A 4 7.99 -2.43 2.48
C TYR A 4 8.72 -3.41 1.57
N HIS A 5 8.22 -3.53 0.35
CA HIS A 5 8.68 -4.46 -0.67
C HIS A 5 8.71 -3.79 -2.05
N HIS A 6 9.11 -4.55 -3.06
CA HIS A 6 9.08 -4.11 -4.45
C HIS A 6 8.31 -5.10 -5.31
N GLN A 7 7.56 -4.56 -6.26
CA GLN A 7 6.83 -5.29 -7.28
C GLN A 7 7.28 -4.90 -8.69
N GLY A 8 6.88 -5.70 -9.67
CA GLY A 8 7.04 -5.36 -11.09
C GLY A 8 6.14 -4.19 -11.52
N SER A 9 6.03 -4.00 -12.83
CA SER A 9 5.18 -2.96 -13.42
C SER A 9 3.80 -3.50 -13.74
N TYR A 10 2.76 -2.77 -13.37
CA TYR A 10 1.36 -3.13 -13.61
C TYR A 10 0.61 -1.95 -14.21
N ARG A 11 -0.21 -2.21 -15.21
CA ARG A 11 -0.98 -1.18 -15.95
C ARG A 11 -2.39 -1.06 -15.37
N GLN A 12 -2.78 0.15 -15.02
CA GLN A 12 -4.16 0.46 -14.59
C GLN A 12 -5.12 0.62 -15.77
N PRO A 13 -6.45 0.58 -15.52
CA PRO A 13 -7.46 0.74 -16.57
C PRO A 13 -7.34 2.04 -17.39
N ASP A 14 -6.81 3.11 -16.81
CA ASP A 14 -6.60 4.40 -17.49
C ASP A 14 -5.28 4.46 -18.30
N GLY A 15 -4.52 3.37 -18.31
CA GLY A 15 -3.25 3.23 -19.01
C GLY A 15 -2.03 3.70 -18.21
N SER A 16 -2.22 4.30 -17.04
CA SER A 16 -1.14 4.66 -16.13
C SER A 16 -0.49 3.40 -15.51
N LEU A 17 0.66 3.60 -14.87
CA LEU A 17 1.39 2.52 -14.22
C LEU A 17 1.26 2.66 -12.72
N ALA A 18 0.82 1.58 -12.05
CA ALA A 18 0.75 1.53 -10.60
C ALA A 18 2.13 1.83 -10.01
N THR A 19 2.20 2.85 -9.15
CA THR A 19 3.42 3.23 -8.44
C THR A 19 3.63 2.42 -7.17
N ALA A 20 2.52 1.98 -6.56
CA ALA A 20 2.53 1.08 -5.42
C ALA A 20 1.28 0.22 -5.41
N SER A 21 1.36 -0.93 -4.76
CA SER A 21 0.19 -1.70 -4.36
C SER A 21 0.23 -1.95 -2.86
N ILE A 22 -0.91 -1.78 -2.19
CA ILE A 22 -0.99 -1.91 -0.74
C ILE A 22 -2.04 -2.94 -0.35
N LEU A 23 -1.87 -3.56 0.82
CA LEU A 23 -2.89 -4.47 1.36
C LEU A 23 -2.78 -4.59 2.88
N TRP A 24 -3.92 -4.47 3.56
CA TRP A 24 -4.07 -4.71 5.00
C TRP A 24 -4.25 -6.22 5.29
N PRO A 25 -4.33 -6.67 6.56
CA PRO A 25 -4.49 -8.09 6.88
C PRO A 25 -5.80 -8.65 6.34
N THR A 26 -5.76 -9.81 5.69
CA THR A 26 -6.94 -10.48 5.12
C THR A 26 -7.27 -11.79 5.82
N ASN A 27 -6.46 -12.18 6.81
CA ASN A 27 -6.74 -13.37 7.61
C ASN A 27 -8.01 -13.18 8.48
N SER A 28 -8.90 -14.17 8.47
CA SER A 28 -10.18 -14.13 9.19
C SER A 28 -10.08 -14.13 10.71
N GLY A 29 -8.91 -14.48 11.28
CA GLY A 29 -8.64 -14.42 12.70
C GLY A 29 -8.27 -13.02 13.21
N VAL A 30 -8.06 -12.05 12.32
CA VAL A 30 -7.76 -10.66 12.72
C VAL A 30 -9.04 -10.02 13.27
N THR A 31 -8.93 -9.39 14.43
CA THR A 31 -10.10 -8.77 15.07
C THR A 31 -10.66 -7.62 14.24
N PRO A 32 -11.98 -7.33 14.30
CA PRO A 32 -12.58 -6.22 13.56
C PRO A 32 -11.93 -4.86 13.84
N GLN A 33 -11.50 -4.62 15.09
CA GLN A 33 -10.82 -3.39 15.47
C GLN A 33 -9.46 -3.27 14.76
N VAL A 34 -8.64 -4.33 14.78
CA VAL A 34 -7.31 -4.32 14.13
C VAL A 34 -7.44 -4.22 12.62
N LEU A 35 -8.46 -4.84 12.04
CA LEU A 35 -8.78 -4.69 10.62
C LEU A 35 -9.12 -3.23 10.29
N ALA A 36 -9.98 -2.59 11.08
CA ALA A 36 -10.32 -1.18 10.91
C ALA A 36 -9.09 -0.28 11.06
N ASP A 37 -8.24 -0.51 12.07
CA ASP A 37 -7.02 0.27 12.27
C ASP A 37 -6.01 0.07 11.12
N SER A 38 -5.90 -1.15 10.59
CA SER A 38 -5.07 -1.44 9.41
C SER A 38 -5.59 -0.73 8.17
N LYS A 39 -6.91 -0.67 7.99
CA LYS A 39 -7.54 0.09 6.91
C LYS A 39 -7.33 1.60 7.07
N ARG A 40 -7.31 2.14 8.30
CA ARG A 40 -6.93 3.56 8.53
C ARG A 40 -5.49 3.84 8.08
N VAL A 41 -4.56 2.94 8.40
CA VAL A 41 -3.16 3.02 7.94
C VAL A 41 -3.12 3.00 6.40
N ALA A 42 -3.87 2.09 5.75
CA ALA A 42 -3.98 2.04 4.29
C ALA A 42 -4.55 3.34 3.71
N ALA A 43 -5.63 3.88 4.29
CA ALA A 43 -6.28 5.10 3.86
C ALA A 43 -5.36 6.33 3.95
N VAL A 44 -4.59 6.48 5.04
CA VAL A 44 -3.61 7.57 5.14
C VAL A 44 -2.57 7.48 4.03
N VAL A 45 -2.02 6.30 3.78
CA VAL A 45 -1.04 6.10 2.70
C VAL A 45 -1.67 6.42 1.35
N TYR A 46 -2.86 5.89 1.08
CA TYR A 46 -3.58 6.10 -0.17
C TYR A 46 -3.83 7.58 -0.43
N SER A 47 -4.54 8.26 0.48
CA SER A 47 -4.88 9.69 0.31
C SER A 47 -3.65 10.56 0.21
N SER A 48 -2.62 10.30 1.02
CA SER A 48 -1.40 11.11 0.97
C SER A 48 -0.68 10.98 -0.36
N LEU A 49 -0.63 9.78 -0.94
CA LEU A 49 0.04 9.53 -2.22
C LEU A 49 -0.76 10.11 -3.39
N GLU A 50 -2.09 9.98 -3.38
CA GLU A 50 -2.99 10.60 -4.38
C GLU A 50 -2.85 12.13 -4.37
N ASP A 51 -2.79 12.76 -3.19
CA ASP A 51 -2.66 14.22 -3.05
C ASP A 51 -1.37 14.79 -3.67
N TYR A 52 -0.31 13.99 -3.73
CA TYR A 52 0.94 14.40 -4.38
C TYR A 52 0.89 14.34 -5.91
N GLY A 53 -0.13 13.71 -6.51
CA GLY A 53 -0.40 13.70 -7.95
C GLY A 53 0.63 12.95 -8.80
N PHE A 54 1.54 12.19 -8.19
CA PHE A 54 2.54 11.38 -8.90
C PHE A 54 2.44 9.89 -8.59
N ALA A 55 1.52 9.51 -7.71
CA ALA A 55 1.32 8.13 -7.31
C ALA A 55 -0.03 7.64 -7.83
N ASP A 56 -0.01 6.38 -8.19
CA ASP A 56 -1.15 5.57 -8.58
C ASP A 56 -1.05 4.32 -7.72
N VAL A 57 -2.02 4.17 -6.82
CA VAL A 57 -2.01 3.14 -5.78
C VAL A 57 -3.11 2.13 -6.04
N SER A 58 -2.75 0.85 -6.01
CA SER A 58 -3.69 -0.26 -6.21
C SER A 58 -3.76 -1.19 -5.00
N LEU A 59 -4.79 -2.05 -4.99
CA LEU A 59 -4.94 -3.14 -4.05
C LEU A 59 -4.06 -4.33 -4.47
N TYR A 60 -3.17 -4.77 -3.59
CA TYR A 60 -2.34 -5.95 -3.87
C TYR A 60 -3.19 -7.24 -3.82
N PRO A 61 -3.10 -8.14 -4.81
CA PRO A 61 -3.84 -9.41 -4.84
C PRO A 61 -3.14 -10.45 -3.94
N GLY A 62 -3.30 -10.31 -2.63
CA GLY A 62 -2.62 -11.12 -1.63
C GLY A 62 -3.44 -12.27 -1.05
N ASP A 63 -2.76 -13.16 -0.32
CA ASP A 63 -3.38 -14.27 0.42
C ASP A 63 -3.60 -13.91 1.91
N SER A 64 -4.39 -14.75 2.57
CA SER A 64 -4.80 -14.75 3.98
C SER A 64 -3.91 -15.62 4.89
N LEU A 65 -2.84 -16.25 4.39
CA LEU A 65 -1.95 -17.10 5.18
C LEU A 65 -1.38 -16.36 6.41
N ALA A 66 -1.44 -17.00 7.58
CA ALA A 66 -1.01 -16.40 8.86
C ALA A 66 0.49 -16.08 8.93
N GLY A 67 1.32 -16.78 8.14
CA GLY A 67 2.77 -16.55 8.07
C GLY A 67 3.19 -15.29 7.29
N ILE A 68 2.26 -14.66 6.55
CA ILE A 68 2.54 -13.41 5.83
C ILE A 68 2.60 -12.26 6.85
N ALA A 69 3.61 -11.39 6.76
CA ALA A 69 3.90 -10.35 7.75
C ALA A 69 2.66 -9.56 8.21
N ARG A 70 1.93 -8.91 7.29
CA ARG A 70 0.67 -8.21 7.61
C ARG A 70 -0.35 -9.07 8.38
N ASN A 71 -0.53 -10.33 7.98
CA ASN A 71 -1.47 -11.22 8.67
C ASN A 71 -0.95 -11.61 10.06
N SER A 72 0.34 -11.93 10.18
CA SER A 72 0.97 -12.30 11.44
C SER A 72 0.91 -11.17 12.47
N PHE A 73 1.21 -9.93 12.07
CA PHE A 73 1.10 -8.77 12.95
C PHE A 73 -0.35 -8.43 13.28
N GLY A 74 -1.26 -8.51 12.31
CA GLY A 74 -2.69 -8.35 12.52
C GLY A 74 -3.26 -9.33 13.55
N LEU A 75 -2.88 -10.61 13.46
CA LEU A 75 -3.29 -11.65 14.40
C LEU A 75 -2.76 -11.43 15.82
N GLN A 76 -1.63 -10.72 15.96
CA GLN A 76 -1.03 -10.35 17.25
C GLN A 76 -1.59 -9.03 17.81
N GLY A 77 -2.57 -8.42 17.15
CA GLY A 77 -3.21 -7.20 17.63
C GLY A 77 -2.59 -5.89 17.12
N SER A 78 -1.65 -5.94 16.17
CA SER A 78 -1.04 -4.75 15.60
C SER A 78 -1.69 -4.40 14.26
N ALA A 79 -2.12 -3.14 14.10
CA ALA A 79 -2.47 -2.63 12.77
C ALA A 79 -1.28 -2.80 11.83
N SER A 80 -1.51 -3.30 10.62
CA SER A 80 -0.41 -3.55 9.67
C SER A 80 -0.75 -3.34 8.22
N LEU A 81 0.26 -3.06 7.40
CA LEU A 81 0.11 -2.78 5.98
C LEU A 81 1.31 -3.32 5.19
N LEU A 82 1.03 -4.05 4.11
CA LEU A 82 2.00 -4.29 3.04
C LEU A 82 2.04 -3.08 2.11
N ILE A 83 3.24 -2.65 1.72
CA ILE A 83 3.45 -1.69 0.63
C ILE A 83 4.45 -2.27 -0.38
N GLU A 84 3.98 -2.52 -1.58
CA GLU A 84 4.77 -2.99 -2.72
C GLU A 84 5.04 -1.83 -3.67
N LEU A 85 6.27 -1.33 -3.70
CA LEU A 85 6.65 -0.20 -4.55
C LEU A 85 7.04 -0.71 -5.93
N ARG A 86 6.61 -0.03 -7.01
CA ARG A 86 7.06 -0.40 -8.36
C ARG A 86 8.58 -0.26 -8.47
N GLY A 87 9.26 -1.37 -8.75
CA GLY A 87 10.69 -1.49 -8.97
C GLY A 87 11.08 -1.70 -10.44
N ASP A 88 12.32 -2.15 -10.65
CA ASP A 88 12.86 -2.74 -11.89
C ASP A 88 12.84 -1.95 -13.21
N LEU A 89 12.57 -0.64 -13.20
CA LEU A 89 12.58 0.20 -14.42
C LEU A 89 13.85 1.06 -14.59
N GLY A 90 15.01 0.56 -14.13
CA GLY A 90 16.30 1.26 -14.25
C GLY A 90 16.42 2.57 -13.44
N GLN A 91 17.52 3.31 -13.62
CA GLN A 91 17.89 4.48 -12.79
C GLN A 91 16.82 5.58 -12.67
N LYS A 92 16.00 5.80 -13.70
CA LYS A 92 14.94 6.84 -13.69
C LYS A 92 13.76 6.49 -12.78
N SER A 93 13.48 5.20 -12.56
CA SER A 93 12.40 4.74 -11.69
C SER A 93 12.73 4.82 -10.20
N GLY A 94 14.02 4.76 -9.84
CA GLY A 94 14.48 4.82 -8.46
C GLY A 94 14.12 6.13 -7.74
N GLY A 95 14.05 7.24 -8.46
CA GLY A 95 13.65 8.53 -7.89
C GLY A 95 12.19 8.56 -7.44
N TYR A 96 11.28 7.98 -8.22
CA TYR A 96 9.86 7.87 -7.84
C TYR A 96 9.68 6.88 -6.69
N LEU A 97 10.37 5.75 -6.72
CA LEU A 97 10.35 4.76 -5.64
C LEU A 97 10.74 5.37 -4.30
N ILE A 98 11.87 6.09 -4.23
CA ILE A 98 12.32 6.76 -3.00
C ILE A 98 11.30 7.79 -2.53
N ARG A 99 10.73 8.58 -3.45
CA ARG A 99 9.73 9.61 -3.11
C ARG A 99 8.44 8.99 -2.57
N THR A 100 7.92 7.95 -3.20
CA THR A 100 6.71 7.24 -2.76
C THR A 100 6.93 6.59 -1.39
N ALA A 101 8.08 5.94 -1.18
CA ALA A 101 8.46 5.38 0.12
C ALA A 101 8.51 6.48 1.20
N TYR A 102 9.25 7.56 0.93
CA TYR A 102 9.41 8.67 1.88
C TYR A 102 8.09 9.35 2.22
N ALA A 103 7.25 9.64 1.21
CA ALA A 103 5.95 10.27 1.39
C ALA A 103 5.03 9.39 2.25
N SER A 104 4.93 8.09 1.96
CA SER A 104 4.10 7.17 2.74
C SER A 104 4.57 7.05 4.19
N MET A 105 5.88 6.94 4.43
CA MET A 105 6.47 6.86 5.77
C MET A 105 6.22 8.14 6.56
N THR A 106 6.41 9.30 5.92
CA THR A 106 6.27 10.61 6.57
C THR A 106 4.83 10.89 6.94
N ALA A 107 3.88 10.62 6.02
CA ALA A 107 2.47 10.81 6.27
C ALA A 107 1.96 9.92 7.43
N LEU A 108 2.35 8.65 7.45
CA LEU A 108 2.00 7.75 8.53
C LEU A 108 2.61 8.17 9.88
N LEU A 109 3.89 8.57 9.88
CA LEU A 109 4.56 9.04 11.08
C LEU A 109 3.86 10.30 11.64
N GLN A 110 3.52 11.25 10.78
CA GLN A 110 2.80 12.47 11.16
C GLN A 110 1.43 12.13 11.74
N ALA A 111 0.62 11.33 11.02
CA ALA A 111 -0.72 10.98 11.46
C ALA A 111 -0.75 10.19 12.77
N ALA A 112 0.27 9.36 13.02
CA ALA A 112 0.44 8.67 14.28
C ALA A 112 0.89 9.63 15.41
N ALA A 113 1.79 10.56 15.12
CA ALA A 113 2.34 11.49 16.12
C ALA A 113 1.32 12.55 16.58
N ASP A 114 0.47 13.03 15.68
CA ASP A 114 -0.56 14.03 16.00
C ASP A 114 -1.93 13.41 16.37
N GLY A 115 -2.05 12.09 16.29
CA GLY A 115 -3.26 11.34 16.63
C GLY A 115 -4.36 11.37 15.58
N SER A 116 -4.15 12.03 14.44
CA SER A 116 -5.15 12.11 13.35
C SER A 116 -5.46 10.74 12.73
N LEU A 117 -4.54 9.77 12.81
CA LEU A 117 -4.77 8.40 12.35
C LEU A 117 -6.05 7.78 12.93
N ALA A 118 -6.39 8.09 14.19
CA ALA A 118 -7.58 7.55 14.85
C ALA A 118 -8.90 8.08 14.28
N THR A 119 -8.85 9.22 13.57
CA THR A 119 -10.03 9.90 13.00
C THR A 119 -10.27 9.56 11.53
N VAL A 120 -9.33 8.87 10.89
CA VAL A 120 -9.43 8.45 9.49
C VAL A 120 -10.57 7.46 9.34
N ASP A 121 -11.36 7.62 8.27
CA ASP A 121 -12.41 6.68 7.90
C ASP A 121 -11.77 5.42 7.28
N PRO A 122 -11.88 4.24 7.90
CA PRO A 122 -11.36 3.01 7.31
C PRO A 122 -12.02 2.66 5.97
N ALA A 123 -13.23 3.15 5.69
CA ALA A 123 -13.92 2.88 4.43
C ALA A 123 -13.22 3.50 3.21
N THR A 124 -12.36 4.51 3.41
CA THR A 124 -11.51 5.05 2.32
C THR A 124 -10.59 3.98 1.74
N ALA A 125 -10.15 2.99 2.53
CA ALA A 125 -9.33 1.90 2.01
C ALA A 125 -10.10 0.99 1.03
N ASP A 126 -11.43 0.93 1.15
CA ASP A 126 -12.27 0.12 0.25
C ASP A 126 -12.49 0.80 -1.12
N THR A 127 -12.04 2.04 -1.31
CA THR A 127 -12.10 2.74 -2.60
C THR A 127 -10.85 2.54 -3.46
N ILE A 128 -9.83 1.86 -2.94
CA ILE A 128 -8.57 1.62 -3.65
C ILE A 128 -8.86 0.67 -4.82
N PRO A 129 -8.48 1.03 -6.07
CA PRO A 129 -8.74 0.18 -7.22
C PRO A 129 -7.90 -1.11 -7.18
N ASP A 130 -8.42 -2.18 -7.75
CA ASP A 130 -7.66 -3.43 -7.92
C ASP A 130 -6.41 -3.20 -8.78
N ARG A 131 -5.33 -3.94 -8.49
CA ARG A 131 -4.13 -3.92 -9.31
C ARG A 131 -4.42 -4.50 -10.69
N GLY A 132 -4.07 -3.75 -11.73
CA GLY A 132 -4.21 -4.20 -13.11
C GLY A 132 -3.16 -5.23 -13.56
N GLU A 133 -3.10 -5.44 -14.87
CA GLU A 133 -2.32 -6.51 -15.50
C GLU A 133 -0.80 -6.23 -15.45
N PRO A 134 0.03 -7.28 -15.29
CA PRO A 134 1.48 -7.14 -15.37
C PRO A 134 1.92 -6.72 -16.78
N ILE A 135 2.99 -5.93 -16.86
CA ILE A 135 3.65 -5.60 -18.13
C ILE A 135 4.86 -6.50 -18.29
N ASP A 136 5.01 -7.10 -19.47
CA ASP A 136 6.21 -7.86 -19.82
C ASP A 136 7.39 -6.89 -19.97
N GLN A 137 8.46 -7.10 -19.19
CA GLN A 137 9.61 -6.19 -19.14
C GLN A 137 10.46 -6.23 -20.43
N HIS A 138 10.12 -7.10 -21.38
CA HIS A 138 10.80 -7.25 -22.67
C HIS A 138 10.15 -6.46 -23.82
N GLU A 139 9.02 -5.78 -23.61
CA GLU A 139 8.35 -5.03 -24.69
C GLU A 139 8.90 -3.60 -24.90
N ASP A 140 9.76 -3.11 -24.00
CA ASP A 140 10.28 -1.74 -24.00
C ASP A 140 11.83 -1.64 -24.09
N GLU A 141 12.53 -2.67 -24.62
CA GLU A 141 13.93 -2.58 -25.10
C GLU A 141 14.03 -2.48 -26.63
#